data_AF-A0A5S4F9M7-F1
#
_entry.id   AF-A0A5S4F9M7-F1
#
_cell.length_a   1.000
_cell.length_b   1.000
_cell.length_c   1.000
_cell.angle_alpha   90.00
_cell.angle_beta   90.00
_cell.angle_gamma   90.00
#
_symmetry.space_group_name_H-M   'P 1'
#
loop_
_entity.id
_entity.type
_entity.pdbx_description
1 polymer ?
#
loop_
_entity_poly.entity_id
_entity_poly.type
_entity_poly.pdbx_seq_one_letter_code
_entity_poly.pdbx_strand_id
1 'polypeptide(L)' 'MTPYLRIVRGDATPEEIAALVTALATRQSSHTEPETPPEPRRQTWRNPARGMRKPVLPGKSAWRMSALP' A
#
# COMPACT_ATOMS: atom_id res chain seq x y z
N MET A 1 19.07 -24.92 -17.33
CA MET A 1 18.08 -23.82 -17.32
C MET A 1 17.39 -23.79 -18.67
N THR A 2 16.07 -23.91 -18.72
CA THR A 2 15.28 -23.82 -19.95
C THR A 2 14.90 -22.36 -20.23
N PRO A 3 15.00 -21.88 -21.50
CA PRO A 3 14.70 -20.49 -21.83
C PRO A 3 13.19 -20.21 -21.81
N TYR A 4 12.81 -19.00 -21.37
CA TYR A 4 11.41 -18.55 -21.31
C TYR A 4 10.86 -18.08 -22.66
N LEU A 5 11.74 -17.75 -23.62
CA LEU A 5 11.39 -17.33 -24.98
C LEU A 5 12.41 -17.90 -25.96
N ARG A 6 11.96 -18.39 -27.13
CA ARG A 6 12.83 -18.84 -28.22
C ARG A 6 12.42 -18.17 -29.52
N ILE A 7 13.37 -17.53 -30.18
CA ILE A 7 13.18 -16.93 -31.51
C ILE A 7 13.21 -18.06 -32.53
N VAL A 8 12.13 -18.19 -33.31
CA VAL A 8 12.00 -19.21 -34.37
C VAL A 8 12.25 -18.61 -35.75
N ARG A 9 11.89 -17.34 -35.95
CA ARG A 9 12.05 -16.58 -37.20
C ARG A 9 12.61 -15.19 -36.87
N GLY A 10 13.67 -14.76 -37.56
CA GLY A 10 14.41 -13.53 -37.27
C GLY A 10 14.00 -12.31 -38.11
N ASP A 11 12.95 -12.44 -38.92
CA ASP A 11 12.45 -11.46 -39.90
C ASP A 11 11.06 -10.95 -39.52
N ALA A 12 10.76 -10.89 -38.23
CA ALA A 12 9.45 -10.42 -37.75
C ALA A 12 9.19 -8.99 -38.22
N THR A 13 7.98 -8.73 -38.72
CA THR A 13 7.62 -7.36 -39.14
C THR A 13 7.47 -6.45 -37.91
N PRO A 14 7.55 -5.11 -38.08
CA PRO A 14 7.32 -4.18 -36.98
C PRO A 14 5.99 -4.38 -36.26
N GLU A 15 4.94 -4.77 -37.00
CA GLU A 15 3.61 -5.06 -36.48
C GLU A 15 3.59 -6.33 -35.63
N GLU A 16 4.29 -7.38 -36.05
CA GLU A 16 4.42 -8.63 -35.29
C GLU A 16 5.17 -8.40 -33.96
N ILE A 17 6.20 -7.55 -33.98
CA ILE A 17 6.92 -7.14 -32.77
C ILE A 17 5.98 -6.38 -31.83
N ALA A 18 5.22 -5.42 -32.35
CA ALA A 18 4.26 -4.65 -31.57
C ALA A 18 3.18 -5.55 -30.94
N ALA A 19 2.67 -6.53 -31.68
CA ALA A 19 1.70 -7.51 -31.18
C ALA A 19 2.29 -8.35 -30.04
N LEU A 20 3.55 -8.81 -30.18
CA LEU A 20 4.23 -9.60 -29.16
C LEU A 20 4.47 -8.80 -27.87
N VAL A 21 4.91 -7.54 -27.99
CA VAL A 21 5.09 -6.65 -26.82
C VAL A 21 3.75 -6.39 -26.13
N THR A 22 2.69 -6.13 -26.89
CA THR A 22 1.34 -5.92 -26.35
C THR A 22 0.83 -7.15 -25.58
N ALA A 23 1.03 -8.35 -26.13
CA ALA A 23 0.63 -9.59 -25.49
C ALA A 23 1.39 -9.84 -24.16
N LEU A 24 2.69 -9.51 -24.12
CA LEU A 24 3.48 -9.63 -22.89
C LEU A 24 3.08 -8.59 -21.84
N ALA A 25 2.84 -7.35 -22.25
CA ALA A 25 2.41 -6.27 -21.36
C ALA A 25 1.04 -6.57 -20.74
N THR A 26 0.06 -6.97 -21.56
CA THR A 26 -1.29 -7.34 -21.08
C THR A 26 -1.26 -8.52 -20.11
N ARG A 27 -0.43 -9.54 -20.38
CA ARG A 27 -0.22 -10.65 -19.45
C ARG A 27 0.36 -10.19 -18.12
N GLN A 28 1.34 -9.29 -18.11
CA GLN A 28 1.88 -8.73 -16.87
C GLN A 28 0.82 -7.92 -16.11
N SER A 29 0.03 -7.10 -16.80
CA SER A 29 -1.04 -6.31 -16.19
C SER A 29 -2.14 -7.18 -15.56
N SER A 30 -2.43 -8.36 -16.13
CA SER A 30 -3.39 -9.31 -15.56
C SER A 30 -2.92 -9.99 -14.27
N HIS A 31 -1.60 -9.96 -14.00
CA HIS A 31 -1.01 -10.47 -12.75
C HIS A 31 -0.88 -9.39 -11.68
N THR A 32 -1.19 -8.13 -12.00
CA THR A 32 -1.40 -7.11 -10.98
C THR A 32 -2.74 -7.41 -10.33
N GLU A 33 -2.71 -8.18 -9.25
CA GLU A 33 -3.79 -8.22 -8.27
C GLU A 33 -4.20 -6.76 -7.99
N PRO A 34 -5.50 -6.41 -8.00
CA PRO A 34 -5.91 -5.03 -7.74
C PRO A 34 -5.24 -4.62 -6.43
N GLU A 35 -4.34 -3.63 -6.49
CA GLU A 35 -3.76 -3.08 -5.29
C GLU A 35 -4.94 -2.59 -4.46
N THR A 36 -5.26 -3.36 -3.41
CA THR A 36 -6.23 -2.92 -2.43
C THR A 36 -5.67 -1.61 -1.92
N PRO A 37 -6.39 -0.48 -2.09
CA PRO A 37 -5.89 0.80 -1.63
C PRO A 37 -5.48 0.61 -0.16
N PRO A 38 -4.25 0.98 0.22
CA PRO A 38 -3.83 0.81 1.61
C PRO A 38 -4.88 1.50 2.47
N GLU A 39 -5.43 0.80 3.46
CA GLU A 39 -6.42 1.38 4.36
C GLU A 39 -5.90 2.74 4.82
N PRO A 40 -6.72 3.81 4.74
CA PRO A 40 -6.27 5.13 5.14
C PRO A 40 -5.78 5.04 6.59
N ARG A 41 -4.46 5.19 6.75
CA ARG A 41 -3.82 5.17 8.06
C ARG A 41 -4.59 6.14 8.95
N ARG A 42 -5.16 5.64 10.04
CA ARG A 42 -5.84 6.50 11.04
C ARG A 42 -4.91 7.67 11.30
N GLN A 43 -5.34 8.89 10.97
CA GLN A 43 -4.46 10.05 11.04
C GLN A 43 -4.15 10.36 12.51
N THR A 44 -3.09 9.72 13.02
CA THR A 44 -2.71 9.75 14.43
C THR A 44 -2.38 11.16 14.89
N TRP A 45 -1.87 12.00 13.98
CA TRP A 45 -1.50 13.39 14.24
C TRP A 45 -2.69 14.36 14.25
N ARG A 46 -3.61 14.24 13.27
CA ARG A 46 -4.81 15.11 13.17
C ARG A 46 -5.99 14.62 14.00
N ASN A 47 -5.79 13.71 14.95
CA ASN A 47 -6.88 13.20 15.78
C ASN A 47 -7.38 14.33 16.73
N PRO A 48 -8.61 14.86 16.54
CA PRO A 48 -9.13 15.95 17.36
C PRO A 48 -9.24 15.59 18.85
N ALA A 49 -9.35 14.30 19.18
CA ALA A 49 -9.37 13.83 20.56
C ALA A 49 -8.06 14.12 21.32
N ARG A 50 -6.94 14.37 20.62
CA ARG A 50 -5.67 14.78 21.25
C ARG A 50 -5.67 16.23 21.73
N GLY A 51 -6.49 17.10 21.14
CA GLY A 51 -6.65 18.49 21.58
C GLY A 51 -7.64 18.65 22.74
N MET A 52 -8.39 17.60 23.07
CA MET A 52 -9.37 17.61 24.16
C MET A 52 -8.69 17.25 25.48
N ARG A 53 -9.01 18.00 26.54
CA ARG A 53 -8.60 17.65 27.91
C ARG A 53 -9.22 16.30 28.29
N LYS A 54 -8.40 15.38 28.81
CA LYS A 54 -8.90 14.13 29.39
C LYS A 54 -9.66 14.41 30.70
N PRO A 55 -10.79 13.72 30.96
CA PRO A 55 -11.50 13.87 32.22
C PRO A 55 -10.62 13.41 33.39
N VAL A 56 -10.72 14.12 34.52
CA VAL A 56 -10.09 13.69 35.77
C VAL A 56 -10.98 12.59 36.37
N LEU A 57 -10.44 11.39 36.51
CA LEU A 57 -11.15 10.27 37.11
C LEU A 57 -10.90 10.25 38.63
N PRO A 58 -11.96 10.12 39.46
CA PRO A 58 -11.79 9.96 40.90
C PRO A 58 -11.08 8.64 41.21
N GLY A 59 -10.15 8.66 42.17
CA GLY A 59 -9.40 7.48 42.57
C GLY A 59 -8.77 7.65 43.95
N LYS A 60 -8.50 6.53 44.64
CA LYS A 60 -7.98 6.50 46.03
C LYS A 60 -6.69 7.31 46.22
N SER A 61 -5.93 7.57 45.16
CA SER A 61 -4.69 8.37 45.17
C SER A 61 -4.76 9.65 44.31
N ALA A 62 -5.88 9.96 43.67
CA ALA A 62 -5.99 11.05 42.70
C ALA A 62 -5.64 12.42 43.31
N TRP A 63 -6.03 12.67 44.56
CA TRP A 63 -5.71 13.89 45.30
C TRP A 63 -4.22 14.03 45.67
N ARG A 64 -3.51 12.91 45.90
CA ARG A 64 -2.05 12.98 46.15
C ARG A 64 -1.29 13.22 44.85
N MET A 65 -1.77 12.65 43.74
CA MET A 65 -1.13 12.78 42.43
C MET A 65 -1.29 14.18 41.81
N SER A 66 -2.23 15.00 42.28
CA SER A 66 -2.45 16.36 41.73
C SER A 66 -1.39 17.38 42.13
N ALA A 67 -0.52 17.06 43.09
CA ALA A 67 0.50 17.94 43.63
C ALA A 67 1.93 17.38 43.47
N LEU A 68 2.10 16.29 42.72
CA LEU A 68 3.43 15.79 42.35
C LEU A 68 4.02 16.67 41.23
N PRO A 69 5.33 16.99 41.27
CA PRO A 69 6.00 17.72 40.21
C PRO A 69 6.06 16.94 38.89
#